data_AF-A0A8T5BS05-F1
#
_entry.id   AF-A0A8T5BS05-F1
#
_cell.length_a   1.000
_cell.length_b   1.000
_cell.length_c   1.000
_cell.angle_alpha   90.00
_cell.angle_beta   90.00
_cell.angle_gamma   90.00
#
_symmetry.space_group_name_H-M   'P 1'
#
loop_
_entity.id
_entity.type
_entity.pdbx_description
1 polymer ?
#
loop_
_entity_poly.entity_id
_entity_poly.type
_entity_poly.pdbx_seq_one_letter_code
_entity_poly.pdbx_strand_id
1 'polypeptide(L)'
;MGGQFFPKIKIPRILNEADLFISVPKLKIHPLTGLSCALKNQFGCIPFKRKIIFHKNIHEIIAFINKSITPDLVLVDGIICKGRTPIRLNLLMASHDPVAIDFIAAKIAGLNPLKIEYIVKSEGLGVGSTNVKCTGDEWKNFATIFTKKSFIYNLSLKLLISLYNLYLRLFTVEGKKL
;
A
#
# COMPACT_ATOMS: atom_id res chain seq x y z
N MET A 1 20.93 -10.59 18.14
CA MET A 1 20.75 -10.92 16.71
C MET A 1 19.34 -11.47 16.52
N GLY A 2 18.37 -10.61 16.20
CA GLY A 2 16.97 -11.01 16.02
C GLY A 2 16.78 -11.57 14.62
N GLY A 3 16.69 -12.90 14.49
CA GLY A 3 16.43 -13.55 13.21
C GLY A 3 15.09 -13.09 12.64
N GLN A 4 15.11 -12.45 11.46
CA GLN A 4 13.92 -12.02 10.77
C GLN A 4 13.16 -13.28 10.32
N PHE A 5 11.98 -13.53 10.88
CA PHE A 5 11.17 -14.69 10.53
C PHE A 5 10.64 -14.51 9.10
N PHE A 6 11.17 -15.31 8.17
CA PHE A 6 10.70 -15.34 6.79
C PHE A 6 9.72 -16.49 6.61
N PRO A 7 8.41 -16.22 6.41
CA PRO A 7 7.49 -17.28 6.04
C PRO A 7 7.88 -17.85 4.68
N LYS A 8 7.86 -19.18 4.53
CA LYS A 8 7.95 -19.81 3.20
C LYS A 8 6.69 -19.46 2.42
N ILE A 9 6.80 -18.53 1.48
CA ILE A 9 5.70 -18.12 0.60
C ILE A 9 5.82 -18.88 -0.72
N LYS A 10 4.76 -19.58 -1.12
CA LYS A 10 4.65 -20.17 -2.46
C LYS A 10 4.45 -19.05 -3.48
N ILE A 11 5.06 -19.20 -4.65
CA ILE A 11 5.01 -18.23 -5.74
C ILE A 11 4.40 -18.92 -6.97
N PRO A 12 3.52 -18.24 -7.73
CA PRO A 12 3.03 -18.75 -9.01
C PRO A 12 4.20 -19.00 -9.97
N ARG A 13 4.30 -20.24 -10.48
CA ARG A 13 5.41 -20.67 -11.35
C ARG A 13 5.60 -19.76 -12.57
N ILE A 14 4.50 -19.30 -13.16
CA ILE A 14 4.49 -18.40 -14.33
C ILE A 14 5.28 -17.11 -14.11
N LEU A 15 5.35 -16.58 -12.88
CA LEU A 15 6.09 -15.35 -12.60
C LEU A 15 7.61 -15.57 -12.60
N ASN A 16 8.06 -16.82 -12.42
CA ASN A 16 9.47 -17.18 -12.45
C ASN A 16 9.91 -17.74 -13.81
N GLU A 17 8.96 -18.21 -14.62
CA GLU A 17 9.20 -18.75 -15.96
C GLU A 17 9.00 -17.71 -17.07
N ALA A 18 8.44 -16.54 -16.76
CA ALA A 18 8.22 -15.49 -17.75
C ALA A 18 9.54 -14.85 -18.19
N ASP A 19 9.67 -14.61 -19.50
CA ASP A 19 10.81 -13.85 -20.06
C ASP A 19 10.77 -12.37 -19.64
N LEU A 20 9.58 -11.85 -19.36
CA LEU A 20 9.36 -10.48 -18.95
C LEU A 20 8.13 -10.37 -18.03
N PHE A 21 8.33 -9.86 -16.82
CA PHE A 21 7.27 -9.59 -15.85
C PHE A 21 6.99 -8.09 -15.71
N ILE A 22 5.87 -7.66 -16.28
CA ILE A 22 5.37 -6.27 -16.16
C ILE A 22 4.29 -6.19 -15.08
N SER A 23 4.50 -5.36 -14.06
CA SER A 23 3.50 -5.05 -13.03
C SER A 23 2.74 -3.77 -13.38
N VAL A 24 1.41 -3.82 -13.41
CA VAL A 24 0.56 -2.67 -13.74
C VAL A 24 -0.30 -2.24 -12.53
N PRO A 25 0.30 -1.63 -11.48
CA PRO A 25 -0.42 -1.21 -10.30
C PRO A 25 -1.28 0.04 -10.55
N LYS A 26 -2.39 0.14 -9.82
CA LYS A 26 -3.20 1.37 -9.74
C LYS A 26 -2.75 2.23 -8.56
N LEU A 27 -2.51 3.52 -8.79
CA LEU A 27 -2.18 4.46 -7.71
C LEU A 27 -3.40 4.74 -6.81
N LYS A 28 -3.31 4.37 -5.53
CA LYS A 28 -4.39 4.55 -4.55
C LYS A 28 -3.87 4.87 -3.15
N ILE A 29 -4.68 5.54 -2.34
CA ILE A 29 -4.44 5.63 -0.90
C ILE A 29 -5.01 4.40 -0.22
N HIS A 30 -4.25 3.83 0.72
CA HIS A 30 -4.67 2.66 1.46
C HIS A 30 -4.65 2.91 2.98
N PRO A 31 -5.73 2.63 3.72
CA PRO A 31 -5.82 2.96 5.14
C PRO A 31 -4.74 2.30 6.02
N LEU A 32 -4.36 1.06 5.72
CA LEU A 32 -3.41 0.30 6.55
C LEU A 32 -1.96 0.57 6.16
N THR A 33 -1.69 0.75 4.86
CA THR A 33 -0.31 0.80 4.34
C THR A 33 0.10 2.19 3.87
N GLY A 34 -0.79 3.19 4.01
CA GLY A 34 -0.64 4.54 3.48
C GLY A 34 -0.89 4.63 1.98
N LEU A 35 -0.14 3.84 1.20
CA LEU A 35 -0.18 3.84 -0.26
C LEU A 35 -0.42 2.43 -0.79
N SER A 36 -1.14 2.33 -1.90
CA SER A 36 -1.16 1.17 -2.79
C SER A 36 -0.47 1.58 -4.09
N CYS A 37 0.70 1.02 -4.34
CA CYS A 37 1.38 1.07 -5.63
C CYS A 37 2.26 -0.19 -5.81
N ALA A 38 3.29 -0.16 -6.67
CA ALA A 38 3.98 -1.32 -7.23
C ALA A 38 4.34 -2.40 -6.21
N LEU A 39 4.97 -2.03 -5.09
CA LEU A 39 5.41 -2.99 -4.08
C LEU A 39 4.21 -3.74 -3.49
N LYS A 40 3.13 -3.02 -3.17
CA LYS A 40 1.91 -3.62 -2.63
C LYS A 40 1.14 -4.45 -3.68
N ASN A 41 1.33 -4.19 -4.97
CA ASN A 41 0.71 -4.98 -6.04
C ASN A 41 1.20 -6.44 -6.02
N GLN A 42 2.48 -6.65 -5.71
CA GLN A 42 3.07 -8.01 -5.58
C GLN A 42 2.48 -8.82 -4.44
N PHE A 43 1.86 -8.19 -3.43
CA PHE A 43 1.08 -8.90 -2.41
C PHE A 43 -0.05 -9.73 -3.05
N GLY A 44 -0.55 -9.33 -4.23
CA GLY A 44 -1.49 -10.06 -5.06
C GLY A 44 -0.98 -11.45 -5.48
N CYS A 45 0.31 -11.59 -5.74
CA CYS A 45 0.95 -12.81 -6.23
C CYS A 45 1.03 -13.92 -5.18
N ILE A 46 0.79 -13.61 -3.90
CA ILE A 46 0.74 -14.62 -2.84
C ILE A 46 -0.50 -15.53 -3.04
N PRO A 47 -0.34 -16.84 -3.33
CA PRO A 47 -1.43 -17.75 -3.64
C PRO A 47 -2.08 -18.29 -2.36
N PHE A 48 -2.48 -17.38 -1.47
CA PHE A 48 -3.09 -17.71 -0.20
C PHE A 48 -4.47 -17.07 -0.09
N LYS A 49 -5.52 -17.89 0.13
CA LYS A 49 -6.91 -17.43 0.13
C LYS A 49 -7.21 -16.43 1.25
N ARG A 50 -6.73 -16.68 2.47
CA ARG A 50 -7.04 -15.86 3.65
C ARG A 50 -5.94 -14.83 3.94
N LYS A 51 -5.77 -13.83 3.07
CA LYS A 51 -4.68 -12.83 3.20
C LYS A 51 -4.72 -11.97 4.47
N ILE A 52 -5.84 -11.97 5.20
CA ILE A 52 -6.00 -11.25 6.46
C ILE A 52 -4.97 -11.65 7.53
N ILE A 53 -4.46 -12.90 7.49
CA ILE A 53 -3.43 -13.37 8.44
C ILE A 53 -2.14 -12.54 8.36
N PHE A 54 -1.87 -11.92 7.21
CA PHE A 54 -0.68 -11.11 6.99
C PHE A 54 -0.85 -9.66 7.43
N HIS A 55 -2.04 -9.22 7.85
CA HIS A 55 -2.29 -7.81 8.19
C HIS A 55 -1.42 -7.32 9.34
N LYS A 56 -1.08 -8.19 10.31
CA LYS A 56 -0.22 -7.86 11.45
C LYS A 56 1.21 -7.50 11.03
N ASN A 57 1.70 -8.09 9.94
CA ASN A 57 3.07 -7.96 9.43
C ASN A 57 3.07 -7.55 7.96
N ILE A 58 2.08 -6.75 7.55
CA ILE A 58 1.80 -6.52 6.12
C ILE A 58 2.99 -5.85 5.42
N HIS A 59 3.71 -4.98 6.13
CA HIS A 59 4.84 -4.25 5.59
C HIS A 59 6.05 -5.15 5.35
N GLU A 60 6.33 -6.07 6.28
CA GLU A 60 7.37 -7.10 6.14
C GLU A 60 7.03 -8.04 4.98
N ILE A 61 5.78 -8.49 4.89
CA ILE A 61 5.35 -9.41 3.83
C ILE A 61 5.42 -8.75 2.46
N ILE A 62 5.03 -7.47 2.34
CA ILE A 62 5.17 -6.70 1.10
C ILE A 62 6.65 -6.60 0.70
N ALA A 63 7.54 -6.23 1.62
CA ALA A 63 8.97 -6.13 1.30
C ALA A 63 9.56 -7.48 0.88
N PHE A 64 9.19 -8.55 1.59
CA PHE A 64 9.67 -9.90 1.32
C PHE A 64 9.20 -10.46 -0.03
N ILE A 65 7.92 -10.28 -0.40
CA ILE A 65 7.44 -10.77 -1.70
C ILE A 65 8.14 -10.04 -2.86
N ASN A 66 8.43 -8.74 -2.71
CA ASN A 66 9.17 -8.00 -3.74
C ASN A 66 10.64 -8.41 -3.82
N LYS A 67 11.24 -8.87 -2.72
CA LYS A 67 12.57 -9.48 -2.75
C LYS A 67 12.58 -10.84 -3.45
N SER A 68 11.47 -11.57 -3.37
CA SER A 68 11.35 -12.91 -3.95
C SER A 68 10.97 -12.86 -5.43
N ILE A 69 10.12 -11.90 -5.81
CA ILE A 69 9.70 -11.64 -7.19
C ILE A 69 9.71 -10.13 -7.40
N THR A 70 10.72 -9.66 -8.11
CA THR A 70 10.80 -8.26 -8.52
C THR A 70 10.31 -8.17 -9.97
N PRO A 71 9.34 -7.30 -10.31
CA PRO A 71 8.95 -7.08 -11.70
C PRO A 71 10.09 -6.41 -12.47
N ASP A 72 10.28 -6.81 -13.73
CA ASP A 72 11.26 -6.22 -14.62
C ASP A 72 10.88 -4.80 -15.01
N LEU A 73 9.58 -4.52 -15.12
CA LEU A 73 9.04 -3.21 -15.41
C LEU A 73 7.75 -2.97 -14.62
N VAL A 74 7.62 -1.78 -14.07
CA VAL A 74 6.39 -1.30 -13.45
C VAL A 74 5.78 -0.20 -14.30
N LEU A 75 4.49 -0.32 -14.61
CA LEU A 75 3.68 0.70 -15.26
C LEU A 75 2.53 1.12 -14.34
N VAL A 76 2.68 2.25 -13.66
CA VAL A 76 1.66 2.75 -12.72
C VAL A 76 0.56 3.48 -13.47
N ASP A 77 -0.67 2.99 -13.36
CA ASP A 77 -1.87 3.70 -13.77
C ASP A 77 -2.29 4.70 -12.67
N GLY A 78 -2.03 5.97 -12.94
CA GLY A 78 -2.42 7.12 -12.13
C GLY A 78 -3.52 7.98 -12.77
N ILE A 79 -4.19 7.53 -13.84
CA ILE A 79 -5.14 8.36 -14.60
C ILE A 79 -6.27 8.85 -13.69
N ILE A 80 -6.87 7.92 -12.94
CA ILE A 80 -7.86 8.19 -11.90
C ILE A 80 -7.40 7.52 -10.61
N CYS A 81 -6.91 8.30 -9.67
CA CYS A 81 -6.41 7.82 -8.39
C CYS A 81 -7.55 7.70 -7.38
N LYS A 82 -7.63 6.56 -6.69
CA LYS A 82 -8.67 6.32 -5.70
C LYS A 82 -8.16 6.66 -4.30
N GLY A 83 -8.65 7.76 -3.74
CA GLY A 83 -8.55 8.11 -2.31
C GLY A 83 -9.90 7.99 -1.62
N ARG A 84 -10.21 8.94 -0.71
CA ARG A 84 -11.58 9.14 -0.19
C ARG A 84 -12.52 9.56 -1.32
N THR A 85 -12.07 10.51 -2.14
CA THR A 85 -12.70 10.92 -3.39
C THR A 85 -11.77 10.51 -4.55
N PRO A 86 -12.31 10.07 -5.69
CA PRO A 86 -11.52 9.88 -6.90
C PRO A 86 -10.94 11.21 -7.36
N ILE A 87 -9.66 11.21 -7.74
CA ILE A 87 -8.98 12.39 -8.30
C ILE A 87 -8.41 11.98 -9.65
N ARG A 88 -8.68 12.78 -10.69
CA ARG A 88 -8.12 12.56 -12.02
C ARG A 88 -6.78 13.28 -12.11
N LEU A 89 -5.68 12.52 -12.16
CA LEU A 89 -4.33 13.08 -12.34
C LEU A 89 -3.85 13.00 -13.78
N ASN A 90 -4.47 12.14 -14.63
CA ASN A 90 -3.98 11.85 -15.99
C ASN A 90 -2.49 11.49 -16.03
N LEU A 91 -2.06 10.71 -15.04
CA LEU A 91 -0.65 10.36 -14.84
C LEU A 91 -0.40 8.89 -15.23
N LEU A 92 0.68 8.66 -15.97
CA LEU A 92 1.28 7.35 -16.20
C LEU A 92 2.73 7.42 -15.74
N MET A 93 3.20 6.43 -14.98
CA MET A 93 4.59 6.36 -14.55
C MET A 93 5.18 5.01 -14.93
N ALA A 94 6.47 4.98 -15.25
CA ALA A 94 7.19 3.75 -15.55
C ALA A 94 8.54 3.72 -14.82
N SER A 95 8.97 2.54 -14.40
CA SER A 95 10.27 2.33 -13.75
C SER A 95 10.62 0.85 -13.74
N HIS A 96 11.92 0.55 -13.85
CA HIS A 96 12.46 -0.78 -13.56
C HIS A 96 12.65 -1.02 -12.05
N ASP A 97 12.68 0.06 -11.26
CA ASP A 97 12.81 0.01 -9.80
C ASP A 97 11.44 0.24 -9.13
N PRO A 98 10.85 -0.77 -8.47
CA PRO A 98 9.56 -0.66 -7.80
C PRO A 98 9.62 0.15 -6.48
N VAL A 99 10.79 0.29 -5.85
CA VAL A 99 10.98 1.15 -4.68
C VAL A 99 11.00 2.61 -5.12
N ALA A 100 11.73 2.92 -6.18
CA ALA A 100 11.83 4.27 -6.73
C ALA A 100 10.47 4.82 -7.17
N ILE A 101 9.66 3.99 -7.85
CA ILE A 101 8.35 4.41 -8.35
C ILE A 101 7.35 4.63 -7.21
N ASP A 102 7.35 3.77 -6.18
CA ASP A 102 6.50 3.94 -5.00
C ASP A 102 6.92 5.16 -4.17
N PHE A 103 8.23 5.45 -4.12
CA PHE A 103 8.76 6.63 -3.45
C PHE A 103 8.25 7.93 -4.09
N ILE A 104 8.26 8.03 -5.42
CA ILE A 104 7.71 9.19 -6.14
C ILE A 104 6.18 9.20 -6.07
N ALA A 105 5.52 8.06 -6.22
CA ALA A 105 4.06 7.96 -6.09
C ALA A 105 3.57 8.43 -4.71
N ALA A 106 4.31 8.13 -3.64
CA ALA A 106 4.03 8.63 -2.30
C ALA A 106 4.14 10.16 -2.22
N LYS A 107 5.19 10.75 -2.81
CA LYS A 107 5.36 12.21 -2.88
C LYS A 107 4.24 12.88 -3.68
N ILE A 108 3.90 12.33 -4.84
CA ILE A 108 2.75 12.77 -5.65
C ILE A 108 1.46 12.71 -4.83
N ALA A 109 1.32 11.71 -3.97
CA ALA A 109 0.17 11.56 -3.08
C ALA A 109 0.19 12.43 -1.82
N GLY A 110 1.16 13.34 -1.68
CA GLY A 110 1.31 14.19 -0.49
C GLY A 110 1.65 13.40 0.78
N LEU A 111 2.23 12.20 0.63
CA LEU A 111 2.71 11.37 1.73
C LEU A 111 4.23 11.50 1.87
N ASN A 112 4.73 11.35 3.09
CA ASN A 112 6.16 11.18 3.31
C ASN A 112 6.54 9.71 2.99
N PRO A 113 7.29 9.43 1.92
CA PRO A 113 7.66 8.06 1.55
C PRO A 113 8.44 7.33 2.65
N LEU A 114 9.27 8.05 3.43
CA LEU A 114 10.06 7.47 4.51
C LEU A 114 9.20 7.01 5.71
N LYS A 115 7.94 7.45 5.78
CA LYS A 115 6.96 6.96 6.77
C LYS A 115 6.16 5.76 6.26
N ILE A 116 6.35 5.33 5.02
CA ILE A 116 5.69 4.14 4.46
C ILE A 116 6.64 2.96 4.66
N GLU A 117 6.39 2.18 5.71
CA GLU A 117 7.33 1.17 6.19
C GLU A 117 7.72 0.13 5.13
N TYR A 118 6.82 -0.23 4.22
CA TYR A 118 7.16 -1.24 3.21
C TYR A 118 8.15 -0.70 2.17
N ILE A 119 8.20 0.62 1.92
CA ILE A 119 9.18 1.23 1.01
C ILE A 119 10.57 1.13 1.64
N VAL A 120 10.70 1.60 2.88
CA VAL A 120 11.97 1.57 3.63
C VAL A 120 12.46 0.14 3.85
N LYS A 121 11.56 -0.79 4.20
CA LYS A 121 11.91 -2.22 4.35
C LYS A 121 12.36 -2.84 3.03
N SER A 122 11.73 -2.48 1.91
CA SER A 122 12.12 -3.01 0.59
C SER A 122 13.49 -2.51 0.15
N GLU A 123 13.79 -1.22 0.37
CA GLU A 123 15.13 -0.67 0.18
C GLU A 123 16.17 -1.39 1.05
N GLY A 124 15.86 -1.60 2.34
CA GLY A 124 16.75 -2.32 3.26
C GLY A 124 17.01 -3.78 2.88
N LEU A 125 16.12 -4.40 2.10
CA LEU A 125 16.30 -5.74 1.53
C LEU A 125 17.01 -5.72 0.15
N GLY A 126 17.37 -4.54 -0.35
CA GLY A 126 18.01 -4.36 -1.66
C GLY A 126 17.07 -4.71 -2.82
N VAL A 127 15.77 -4.41 -2.69
CA VAL A 127 14.79 -4.54 -3.80
C VAL A 127 14.92 -3.38 -4.80
N GLY A 128 15.38 -2.23 -4.34
CA GLY A 128 15.49 -0.99 -5.10
C GLY A 128 15.96 0.15 -4.21
N SER A 129 15.89 1.39 -4.70
CA SER A 129 16.43 2.57 -4.02
C SER A 129 15.43 3.71 -3.86
N THR A 130 15.55 4.45 -2.75
CA THR A 130 14.86 5.73 -2.54
C THR A 130 15.64 6.93 -3.11
N ASN A 131 16.87 6.72 -3.61
CA ASN A 131 17.63 7.72 -4.33
C ASN A 131 17.17 7.79 -5.80
N VAL A 132 16.10 8.54 -6.04
CA VAL A 132 15.40 8.55 -7.33
C VAL A 132 15.80 9.73 -8.21
N LYS A 133 16.14 9.45 -9.47
CA LYS A 133 16.22 10.43 -10.55
C LYS A 133 15.01 10.27 -11.48
N CYS A 134 14.18 11.30 -11.57
CA CYS A 134 13.03 11.33 -12.49
C CYS A 134 13.42 11.90 -13.85
N THR A 135 12.78 11.39 -14.91
CA THR A 135 12.86 11.90 -16.28
C THR A 135 11.46 12.03 -16.87
N GLY A 136 11.30 12.85 -17.91
CA GLY A 136 9.99 13.20 -18.46
C GLY A 136 9.40 14.40 -17.73
N ASP A 137 8.08 14.39 -17.52
CA ASP A 137 7.38 15.48 -16.83
C ASP A 137 7.83 15.62 -15.37
N GLU A 138 7.87 16.85 -14.86
CA GLU A 138 8.19 17.09 -13.47
C GLU A 138 7.06 16.56 -12.57
N TRP A 139 7.38 15.57 -11.72
CA TRP A 139 6.41 14.91 -10.85
C TRP A 139 5.64 15.87 -9.93
N LYS A 140 6.24 17.02 -9.59
CA LYS A 140 5.61 18.05 -8.75
C LYS A 140 4.34 18.61 -9.38
N ASN A 141 4.23 18.61 -10.71
CA ASN A 141 3.04 19.08 -11.43
C ASN A 141 1.81 18.20 -11.17
N PHE A 142 2.02 16.97 -10.73
CA PHE A 142 0.96 16.01 -10.38
C PHE A 142 0.75 15.91 -8.87
N ALA A 143 1.56 16.60 -8.06
CA ALA A 143 1.50 16.50 -6.61
C ALA A 143 0.14 17.00 -6.10
N THR A 144 -0.55 16.12 -5.38
CA THR A 144 -1.87 16.37 -4.83
C THR A 144 -1.94 15.84 -3.41
N ILE A 145 -2.55 16.61 -2.52
CA ILE A 145 -2.88 16.15 -1.17
C ILE A 145 -4.15 15.32 -1.28
N PHE A 146 -4.01 13.99 -1.23
CA PHE A 146 -5.18 13.14 -1.01
C PHE A 146 -5.70 13.43 0.39
N THR A 147 -6.88 14.06 0.49
CA THR A 147 -7.47 14.45 1.76
C THR A 147 -7.52 13.26 2.72
N LYS A 148 -6.77 13.36 3.83
CA LYS A 148 -6.96 12.48 4.98
C LYS A 148 -8.32 12.76 5.62
N LYS A 149 -8.88 11.82 6.38
CA LYS A 149 -10.06 12.08 7.22
C LYS A 149 -9.79 13.34 8.06
N SER A 150 -10.69 14.32 8.02
CA SER A 150 -10.52 15.53 8.82
C SER A 150 -10.46 15.17 10.32
N PHE A 151 -9.76 15.97 11.11
CA PHE A 151 -9.72 15.80 12.56
C PHE A 151 -11.15 15.75 13.13
N ILE A 152 -12.03 16.63 12.64
CA ILE A 152 -13.45 16.72 13.00
C ILE A 152 -14.18 15.41 12.68
N TYR A 153 -13.92 14.81 11.51
CA TYR A 153 -14.51 13.52 11.15
C TYR A 153 -14.04 12.39 12.07
N ASN A 154 -12.76 12.37 12.47
CA ASN A 154 -12.26 11.35 13.40
C ASN A 154 -12.84 11.53 14.81
N LEU A 155 -13.00 12.78 15.26
CA LEU A 155 -13.62 13.10 16.54
C LEU A 155 -15.10 12.71 16.57
N SER A 156 -15.86 13.06 15.52
CA SER A 156 -17.27 12.69 15.41
C SER A 156 -17.46 11.18 15.36
N LEU A 157 -16.62 10.45 14.63
CA LEU A 157 -16.66 9.00 14.57
C LEU A 157 -16.37 8.35 15.95
N LYS A 158 -15.39 8.87 16.69
CA LYS A 158 -15.08 8.41 18.06
C LYS A 158 -16.26 8.63 19.00
N LEU A 159 -16.91 9.80 18.92
CA LEU A 159 -18.09 10.12 19.71
C LEU A 159 -19.23 9.16 19.38
N LEU A 160 -19.48 8.91 18.09
CA LEU A 160 -20.55 8.03 17.62
C LEU A 160 -20.35 6.58 18.05
N ILE A 161 -19.11 6.08 17.98
CA ILE A 161 -18.73 4.75 18.50
C ILE A 161 -18.88 4.71 20.02
N SER A 162 -18.48 5.77 20.73
CA SER A 162 -18.63 5.85 22.19
C SER A 162 -20.10 5.82 22.61
N LEU A 163 -20.96 6.58 21.93
CA LEU A 163 -22.41 6.59 22.15
C LEU A 163 -23.03 5.22 21.82
N TYR A 164 -22.61 4.58 20.72
CA TYR A 164 -23.08 3.24 20.38
C TYR A 164 -22.66 2.19 21.41
N ASN A 165 -21.42 2.26 21.91
CA ASN A 165 -20.96 1.37 22.98
C ASN A 165 -21.71 1.63 24.30
N LEU A 166 -22.03 2.89 24.60
CA LEU A 166 -22.86 3.24 25.75
C LEU A 166 -24.28 2.70 25.59
N TYR A 167 -24.90 2.87 24.41
CA TYR A 167 -26.19 2.29 24.06
C TYR A 167 -26.17 0.77 24.24
N LEU A 168 -25.18 0.07 23.69
CA LEU A 168 -25.05 -1.38 23.89
C LEU A 168 -24.95 -1.72 25.38
N ARG A 169 -24.13 -1.03 26.17
CA ARG A 169 -24.05 -1.27 27.63
C ARG A 169 -25.37 -1.06 28.35
N LEU A 170 -26.15 -0.06 27.98
CA LEU A 170 -27.43 0.24 28.60
C LEU A 170 -28.54 -0.74 28.17
N PHE A 171 -28.52 -1.20 26.92
CA PHE A 171 -29.63 -1.94 26.31
C PHE A 171 -29.33 -3.41 26.00
N THR A 172 -28.11 -3.90 26.20
CA THR A 172 -27.78 -5.35 26.11
C THR A 172 -27.56 -6.03 27.48
N VAL A 173 -27.64 -5.28 28.58
CA VAL A 173 -27.60 -5.84 29.95
C VAL A 173 -28.97 -6.31 30.44
N GLU A 174 -30.07 -6.00 29.73
CA GLU A 174 -31.37 -6.63 29.98
C GLU A 174 -31.54 -7.84 29.06
N GLY A 175 -31.25 -9.02 29.61
CA GLY A 175 -31.42 -10.30 28.93
C GLY A 175 -32.85 -10.51 28.43
N LYS A 176 -33.02 -10.45 27.11
CA LYS A 176 -33.98 -11.31 26.42
C LYS A 176 -33.25 -12.07 25.32
N LYS A 177 -33.03 -13.36 25.60
CA LYS A 177 -32.89 -14.38 24.56
C LYS A 177 -34.13 -14.28 23.66
N LEU A 178 -33.91 -14.07 22.37
CA LEU A 178 -34.80 -14.60 21.34
C LEU A 178 -34.37 -16.04 21.04
#